data_AF-A0A7C7TPZ0-F1
#
_entry.id   AF-A0A7C7TPZ0-F1
#
_cell.length_a   1.000
_cell.length_b   1.000
_cell.length_c   1.000
_cell.angle_alpha   90.00
_cell.angle_beta   90.00
_cell.angle_gamma   90.00
#
_symmetry.space_group_name_H-M   'P 1'
#
loop_
_entity.id
_entity.type
_entity.pdbx_description
1 polymer ?
#
loop_
_entity_poly.entity_id
_entity_poly.type
_entity_poly.pdbx_seq_one_letter_code
_entity_poly.pdbx_strand_id
1 'polypeptide(L)'
;MNLIRSSCYFLLLLTNLVVAQSNLEPAIISDRLAQAQTLEHLREETSGRLYVATNNIAPEEIDRAVLNKLMEEIASRPAVAKRRLNVSDSQLQDIFIIISNARSFINGDEMAAVRLMCRAWQNSVLDGEEKVAAALNAYERRKQFTKNFIAKYYAVVLSDIETSLTKPAKISFTAYMDDRRKRIANVGVTSFGSMIKSIPNGNDSIDFHCRG
;
A
#
# COMPACT_ATOMS: atom_id res chain seq x y z
N MET A 1 68.23 4.61 -4.20
CA MET A 1 69.02 5.77 -3.77
C MET A 1 68.39 7.04 -4.34
N ASN A 2 68.21 8.04 -3.46
CA ASN A 2 68.07 9.49 -3.73
C ASN A 2 66.80 10.04 -4.41
N LEU A 3 65.80 10.22 -3.55
CA LEU A 3 65.07 11.46 -3.22
C LEU A 3 65.65 12.83 -3.69
N ILE A 4 64.68 13.75 -3.98
CA ILE A 4 64.69 15.24 -3.88
C ILE A 4 65.25 15.97 -5.12
N ARG A 5 64.61 16.94 -5.80
CA ARG A 5 63.70 18.06 -5.43
C ARG A 5 63.10 18.65 -6.73
N SER A 6 61.84 19.08 -6.74
CA SER A 6 61.50 20.45 -7.13
C SER A 6 60.04 20.77 -6.79
N SER A 7 59.86 21.95 -6.20
CA SER A 7 58.71 22.41 -5.44
C SER A 7 57.72 23.23 -6.27
N CYS A 8 56.55 23.45 -5.65
CA CYS A 8 55.63 24.57 -5.84
C CYS A 8 54.83 24.62 -7.14
N TYR A 9 53.57 24.20 -7.04
CA TYR A 9 52.36 25.04 -7.15
C TYR A 9 51.20 24.11 -7.50
N PHE A 10 50.40 23.70 -6.52
CA PHE A 10 48.95 23.50 -6.67
C PHE A 10 48.34 23.17 -5.30
N LEU A 11 48.46 24.13 -4.39
CA LEU A 11 47.66 24.19 -3.16
C LEU A 11 46.51 25.15 -3.50
N LEU A 12 45.38 24.59 -3.98
CA LEU A 12 44.03 25.18 -4.04
C LEU A 12 43.17 24.39 -5.03
N LEU A 13 42.49 23.35 -4.54
CA LEU A 13 41.18 22.88 -5.04
C LEU A 13 40.64 21.78 -4.09
N LEU A 14 40.61 22.10 -2.80
CA LEU A 14 39.65 21.52 -1.86
C LEU A 14 38.54 22.55 -1.71
N THR A 15 37.45 22.34 -2.43
CA THR A 15 36.06 22.72 -2.10
C THR A 15 35.22 22.66 -3.38
N ASN A 16 33.97 22.21 -3.22
CA ASN A 16 32.89 22.17 -4.22
C ASN A 16 32.72 20.85 -5.00
N LEU A 17 32.36 19.80 -4.26
CA LEU A 17 31.35 18.83 -4.68
C LEU A 17 30.37 18.59 -3.52
N VAL A 18 29.73 19.68 -3.09
CA VAL A 18 28.46 19.66 -2.35
C VAL A 18 27.53 20.61 -3.07
N VAL A 19 26.86 20.11 -4.11
CA VAL A 19 25.67 20.68 -4.77
C VAL A 19 24.99 19.45 -5.40
N ALA A 20 23.79 19.00 -5.08
CA ALA A 20 22.62 19.68 -4.56
C ALA A 20 21.87 18.79 -3.54
N GLN A 21 21.97 19.13 -2.27
CA GLN A 21 20.88 18.97 -1.32
C GLN A 21 20.46 20.37 -0.91
N SER A 22 19.52 20.94 -1.63
CA SER A 22 18.84 22.15 -1.20
C SER A 22 17.39 22.07 -1.64
N ASN A 23 16.54 21.82 -0.64
CA ASN A 23 15.13 22.20 -0.56
C ASN A 23 14.15 21.38 -1.42
N LEU A 24 13.99 20.10 -1.08
CA LEU A 24 12.82 19.29 -1.45
C LEU A 24 11.90 19.05 -0.24
N GLU A 25 11.64 20.07 0.58
CA GLU A 25 10.82 19.93 1.80
C GLU A 25 9.67 20.95 1.98
N PRO A 26 9.58 22.09 1.28
CA PRO A 26 8.35 22.88 1.31
C PRO A 26 7.27 22.32 0.37
N ALA A 27 7.67 21.76 -0.78
CA ALA A 27 6.72 21.33 -1.82
C ALA A 27 5.92 20.09 -1.41
N ILE A 28 6.54 19.12 -0.74
CA ILE A 28 5.88 17.87 -0.32
C ILE A 28 4.92 18.13 0.86
N ILE A 29 5.26 19.06 1.75
CA ILE A 29 4.40 19.44 2.88
C ILE A 29 3.22 20.31 2.39
N SER A 30 3.47 21.25 1.47
CA SER A 30 2.42 22.06 0.83
C SER A 30 1.45 21.20 0.02
N ASP A 31 1.94 20.18 -0.69
CA ASP A 31 1.12 19.25 -1.49
C ASP A 31 0.29 18.31 -0.60
N ARG A 32 0.84 17.87 0.55
CA ARG A 32 0.09 17.11 1.56
C ARG A 32 -0.92 17.94 2.32
N LEU A 33 -0.63 19.21 2.60
CA LEU A 33 -1.56 20.13 3.25
C LEU A 33 -2.69 20.53 2.29
N ALA A 34 -2.38 20.75 1.01
CA ALA A 34 -3.36 20.94 -0.04
C ALA A 34 -4.24 19.70 -0.24
N GLN A 35 -3.67 18.49 -0.21
CA GLN A 35 -4.44 17.24 -0.25
C GLN A 35 -5.31 17.04 0.99
N ALA A 36 -4.82 17.39 2.19
CA ALA A 36 -5.60 17.28 3.43
C ALA A 36 -6.76 18.30 3.47
N GLN A 37 -6.52 19.53 3.02
CA GLN A 37 -7.55 20.56 2.89
C GLN A 37 -8.57 20.23 1.78
N THR A 38 -8.12 19.63 0.68
CA THR A 38 -9.01 19.09 -0.37
C THR A 38 -9.85 17.95 0.18
N LEU A 39 -9.29 17.08 1.04
CA LEU A 39 -10.02 15.99 1.69
C LEU A 39 -11.08 16.49 2.68
N GLU A 40 -10.78 17.55 3.45
CA GLU A 40 -11.74 18.16 4.38
C GLU A 40 -12.85 18.92 3.63
N HIS A 41 -12.52 19.63 2.54
CA HIS A 41 -13.52 20.30 1.70
C HIS A 41 -14.44 19.29 0.99
N LEU A 42 -13.89 18.16 0.53
CA LEU A 42 -14.67 17.04 -0.01
C LEU A 42 -15.53 16.36 1.06
N ARG A 43 -15.05 16.32 2.32
CA ARG A 43 -15.81 15.77 3.45
C ARG A 43 -17.02 16.63 3.78
N GLU A 44 -16.89 17.96 3.74
CA GLU A 44 -18.01 18.89 3.97
C GLU A 44 -19.02 18.90 2.81
N GLU A 45 -18.57 18.86 1.54
CA GLU A 45 -19.46 18.80 0.38
C GLU A 45 -20.18 17.45 0.22
N THR A 46 -19.56 16.34 0.63
CA THR A 46 -20.13 14.98 0.51
C THR A 46 -20.98 14.57 1.72
N SER A 47 -21.05 15.42 2.76
CA SER A 47 -21.66 15.10 4.06
C SER A 47 -23.18 14.83 4.00
N GLY A 48 -23.83 15.05 2.85
CA GLY A 48 -25.24 14.73 2.61
C GLY A 48 -25.54 13.42 1.87
N ARG A 49 -24.56 12.75 1.23
CA ARG A 49 -24.81 11.55 0.38
C ARG A 49 -23.71 10.49 0.42
N LEU A 50 -23.01 10.34 1.54
CA LEU A 50 -22.03 9.27 1.71
C LEU A 50 -22.74 7.91 1.92
N TYR A 51 -23.02 7.19 0.84
CA TYR A 51 -23.27 5.75 0.94
C TYR A 51 -21.94 5.07 1.31
N VAL A 52 -21.75 4.81 2.61
CA VAL A 52 -20.70 3.92 3.08
C VAL A 52 -21.06 2.51 2.61
N ALA A 53 -20.66 2.16 1.39
CA ALA A 53 -20.68 0.77 0.96
C ALA A 53 -19.84 -0.02 1.97
N THR A 54 -20.48 -0.92 2.71
CA THR A 54 -19.83 -1.88 3.61
C THR A 54 -18.98 -2.81 2.75
N ASN A 55 -17.81 -2.33 2.34
CA ASN A 55 -16.87 -3.12 1.57
C ASN A 55 -16.17 -4.07 2.54
N ASN A 56 -16.73 -5.28 2.65
CA ASN A 56 -16.02 -6.43 3.19
C ASN A 56 -14.64 -6.50 2.51
N ILE A 57 -13.59 -6.79 3.29
CA ILE A 57 -12.25 -7.06 2.75
C ILE A 57 -12.38 -8.03 1.58
N ALA A 58 -11.81 -7.66 0.44
CA ALA A 58 -11.83 -8.52 -0.73
C ALA A 58 -11.13 -9.85 -0.41
N PRO A 59 -11.61 -11.00 -0.89
CA PRO A 59 -10.99 -12.30 -0.61
C PRO A 59 -9.47 -12.31 -0.85
N GLU A 60 -9.02 -11.58 -1.86
CA GLU A 60 -7.62 -11.42 -2.25
C GLU A 60 -6.76 -10.67 -1.22
N GLU A 61 -7.38 -9.92 -0.31
CA GLU A 61 -6.71 -9.09 0.70
C GLU A 61 -6.80 -9.68 2.12
N ILE A 62 -7.46 -10.82 2.30
CA ILE A 62 -7.63 -11.44 3.61
C ILE A 62 -6.28 -11.75 4.26
N ASP A 63 -5.36 -12.41 3.55
CA ASP A 63 -4.06 -12.79 4.12
C ASP A 63 -3.22 -11.57 4.50
N ARG A 64 -3.28 -10.50 3.69
CA ARG A 64 -2.67 -9.21 4.02
C ARG A 64 -3.23 -8.65 5.33
N ALA A 65 -4.56 -8.66 5.48
CA ALA A 65 -5.20 -8.17 6.69
C ALA A 65 -4.83 -9.00 7.93
N VAL A 66 -4.78 -10.33 7.80
CA VAL A 66 -4.37 -11.23 8.90
C VAL A 66 -2.93 -10.97 9.30
N LEU A 67 -1.99 -10.89 8.36
CA LEU A 67 -0.58 -10.65 8.67
C LEU A 67 -0.34 -9.26 9.25
N ASN A 68 -1.04 -8.23 8.78
CA ASN A 68 -1.00 -6.91 9.40
C ASN A 68 -1.46 -6.95 10.87
N LYS A 69 -2.52 -7.74 11.17
CA LYS A 69 -2.97 -7.93 12.55
C LYS A 69 -1.96 -8.69 13.40
N LEU A 70 -1.27 -9.67 12.81
CA LEU A 70 -0.19 -10.37 13.49
C LEU A 70 0.97 -9.43 13.83
N MET A 71 1.41 -8.62 12.87
CA MET A 71 2.45 -7.61 13.11
C MET A 71 2.07 -6.61 14.20
N GLU A 72 0.81 -6.13 14.22
CA GLU A 72 0.28 -5.29 15.30
C GLU A 72 0.29 -6.02 16.65
N GLU A 73 -0.05 -7.31 16.68
CA GLU A 73 -0.01 -8.13 17.89
C GLU A 73 1.43 -8.35 18.39
N ILE A 74 2.39 -8.57 17.49
CA ILE A 74 3.82 -8.68 17.83
C ILE A 74 4.32 -7.36 18.41
N ALA A 75 4.01 -6.23 17.77
CA ALA A 75 4.45 -4.91 18.22
C ALA A 75 3.85 -4.52 19.59
N SER A 76 2.57 -4.83 19.82
CA SER A 76 1.86 -4.44 21.05
C SER A 76 2.03 -5.42 22.20
N ARG A 77 2.07 -6.73 21.92
CA ARG A 77 2.05 -7.81 22.92
C ARG A 77 2.97 -8.97 22.50
N PRO A 78 4.28 -8.74 22.37
CA PRO A 78 5.22 -9.73 21.84
C PRO A 78 5.23 -11.05 22.63
N ALA A 79 5.13 -10.99 23.96
CA ALA A 79 5.07 -12.20 24.81
C ALA A 79 3.79 -13.03 24.59
N VAL A 80 2.68 -12.40 24.20
CA VAL A 80 1.44 -13.11 23.86
C VAL A 80 1.57 -13.76 22.49
N ALA A 81 2.06 -13.01 21.49
CA ALA A 81 2.30 -13.51 20.14
C ALA A 81 3.27 -14.71 20.17
N LYS A 82 4.38 -14.59 20.89
CA LYS A 82 5.38 -15.66 21.06
C LYS A 82 4.78 -16.97 21.56
N ARG A 83 4.05 -16.90 22.69
CA ARG A 83 3.40 -18.07 23.29
C ARG A 83 2.34 -18.67 22.38
N ARG A 84 1.55 -17.82 21.71
CA ARG A 84 0.50 -18.27 20.80
C ARG A 84 1.05 -18.98 19.56
N LEU A 85 2.13 -18.44 18.99
CA LEU A 85 2.78 -19.01 17.81
C LEU A 85 3.77 -20.13 18.14
N ASN A 86 4.07 -20.34 19.43
CA ASN A 86 5.05 -21.33 19.89
C ASN A 86 6.42 -21.16 19.22
N VAL A 87 6.90 -19.91 19.17
CA VAL A 87 8.16 -19.52 18.53
C VAL A 87 9.19 -19.03 19.54
N SER A 88 10.47 -19.05 19.17
CA SER A 88 11.52 -18.32 19.91
C SER A 88 11.42 -16.80 19.70
N ASP A 89 12.16 -16.02 20.48
CA ASP A 89 12.27 -14.57 20.25
C ASP A 89 12.91 -14.26 18.88
N SER A 90 13.89 -15.07 18.44
CA SER A 90 14.50 -14.91 17.11
C SER A 90 13.50 -15.15 15.99
N GLN A 91 12.72 -16.24 16.06
CA GLN A 91 11.68 -16.53 15.07
C GLN A 91 10.57 -15.47 15.07
N LEU A 92 10.21 -14.93 16.25
CA LEU A 92 9.23 -13.85 16.33
C LEU A 92 9.73 -12.58 15.62
N GLN A 93 11.03 -12.27 15.79
CA GLN A 93 11.67 -11.15 15.10
C GLN A 93 11.73 -11.37 13.59
N ASP A 94 12.06 -12.58 13.13
CA ASP A 94 12.10 -12.93 11.71
C ASP A 94 10.71 -12.78 11.06
N ILE A 95 9.65 -13.30 11.72
CA ILE A 95 8.26 -13.10 11.29
C ILE A 95 7.94 -11.61 11.17
N PHE A 96 8.29 -10.81 12.17
CA PHE A 96 8.02 -9.37 12.16
C PHE A 96 8.71 -8.67 10.98
N ILE A 97 9.97 -9.01 10.71
CA ILE A 97 10.73 -8.46 9.59
C ILE A 97 10.07 -8.83 8.26
N ILE A 98 9.76 -10.11 8.04
CA ILE A 98 9.11 -10.60 6.81
C ILE A 98 7.80 -9.84 6.55
N ILE A 99 6.94 -9.70 7.57
CA ILE A 99 5.66 -8.99 7.41
C ILE A 99 5.87 -7.49 7.16
N SER A 100 6.81 -6.85 7.87
CA SER A 100 7.08 -5.42 7.71
C SER A 100 7.59 -5.07 6.31
N ASN A 101 8.47 -5.91 5.75
CA ASN A 101 8.95 -5.80 4.38
C ASN A 101 7.80 -5.96 3.37
N ALA A 102 6.96 -6.98 3.57
CA ALA A 102 5.79 -7.22 2.72
C ALA A 102 4.80 -6.05 2.75
N ARG A 103 4.58 -5.43 3.91
CA ARG A 103 3.72 -4.26 4.05
C ARG A 103 4.26 -3.05 3.31
N SER A 104 5.56 -2.77 3.41
CA SER A 104 6.23 -1.64 2.76
C SER A 104 6.16 -1.71 1.23
N PHE A 105 6.25 -2.92 0.68
CA PHE A 105 6.20 -3.15 -0.77
C PHE A 105 4.82 -2.84 -1.39
N ILE A 106 3.74 -3.00 -0.63
CA ILE A 106 2.36 -2.85 -1.11
C ILE A 106 1.82 -1.47 -0.71
N ASN A 107 2.33 -0.42 -1.36
CA ASN A 107 1.74 0.92 -1.31
C ASN A 107 0.58 1.07 -2.29
N GLY A 108 -0.50 1.72 -1.86
CA GLY A 108 -1.82 1.74 -2.50
C GLY A 108 -1.85 2.32 -3.92
N ASP A 109 -2.28 1.47 -4.85
CA ASP A 109 -2.35 1.62 -6.31
C ASP A 109 -3.58 2.41 -6.80
N GLU A 110 -4.42 2.93 -5.91
CA GLU A 110 -5.70 3.54 -6.31
C GLU A 110 -5.48 4.63 -7.40
N MET A 111 -4.42 5.42 -7.25
CA MET A 111 -4.05 6.43 -8.25
C MET A 111 -3.59 5.85 -9.59
N ALA A 112 -3.01 4.65 -9.65
CA ALA A 112 -2.69 3.99 -10.91
C ALA A 112 -3.94 3.43 -11.60
N ALA A 113 -4.93 2.95 -10.83
CA ALA A 113 -6.24 2.61 -11.37
C ALA A 113 -6.96 3.85 -11.92
N VAL A 114 -6.95 4.97 -11.19
CA VAL A 114 -7.49 6.26 -11.65
C VAL A 114 -6.78 6.73 -12.94
N ARG A 115 -5.44 6.67 -13.00
CA ARG A 115 -4.69 7.04 -14.21
C ARG A 115 -5.08 6.19 -15.43
N LEU A 116 -5.34 4.89 -15.24
CA LEU A 116 -5.79 4.03 -16.34
C LEU A 116 -7.22 4.34 -16.77
N MET A 117 -8.11 4.65 -15.83
CA MET A 117 -9.45 5.16 -16.12
C MET A 117 -9.38 6.40 -17.01
N CYS A 118 -8.59 7.40 -16.61
CA CYS A 118 -8.50 8.66 -17.34
C CYS A 118 -7.84 8.51 -18.70
N ARG A 119 -6.83 7.64 -18.84
CA ARG A 119 -6.26 7.30 -20.15
C ARG A 119 -7.29 6.63 -21.06
N ALA A 120 -8.09 5.70 -20.53
CA ALA A 120 -9.14 5.04 -21.29
C ALA A 120 -10.22 6.04 -21.73
N TRP A 121 -10.58 7.00 -20.88
CA TRP A 121 -11.51 8.08 -21.21
C TRP A 121 -10.96 9.00 -22.31
N GLN A 122 -9.76 9.55 -22.12
CA GLN A 122 -9.15 10.55 -23.01
C GLN A 122 -8.85 10.01 -24.42
N ASN A 123 -8.47 8.73 -24.53
CA ASN A 123 -8.08 8.12 -25.80
C ASN A 123 -9.21 7.35 -26.51
N SER A 124 -10.43 7.35 -25.94
CA SER A 124 -11.54 6.58 -26.50
C SER A 124 -12.19 7.30 -27.68
N VAL A 125 -12.36 6.55 -28.77
CA VAL A 125 -13.20 6.92 -29.93
C VAL A 125 -14.69 6.66 -29.72
N LEU A 126 -15.04 5.95 -28.64
CA LEU A 126 -16.43 5.73 -28.22
C LEU A 126 -17.00 7.03 -27.63
N ASP A 127 -18.32 7.14 -27.68
CA ASP A 127 -19.11 8.26 -27.15
C ASP A 127 -20.20 7.78 -26.19
N GLY A 128 -20.78 8.73 -25.44
CA GLY A 128 -21.88 8.46 -24.52
C GLY A 128 -21.55 7.40 -23.46
N GLU A 129 -22.53 6.55 -23.16
CA GLU A 129 -22.42 5.53 -22.10
C GLU A 129 -21.35 4.47 -22.36
N GLU A 130 -21.07 4.16 -23.63
CA GLU A 130 -20.03 3.18 -23.99
C GLU A 130 -18.63 3.68 -23.61
N LYS A 131 -18.39 5.00 -23.78
CA LYS A 131 -17.15 5.65 -23.36
C LYS A 131 -16.98 5.60 -21.84
N VAL A 132 -18.06 5.88 -21.10
CA VAL A 132 -18.09 5.83 -19.63
C VAL A 132 -17.81 4.40 -19.14
N ALA A 133 -18.50 3.42 -19.71
CA ALA A 133 -18.31 2.01 -19.37
C ALA A 133 -16.88 1.54 -19.65
N ALA A 134 -16.28 1.94 -20.78
CA ALA A 134 -14.91 1.59 -21.12
C ALA A 134 -13.89 2.12 -20.09
N ALA A 135 -14.06 3.37 -19.64
CA ALA A 135 -13.20 3.98 -18.63
C ALA A 135 -13.33 3.28 -17.26
N LEU A 136 -14.56 3.07 -16.78
CA LEU A 136 -14.81 2.37 -15.51
C LEU A 136 -14.32 0.91 -15.55
N ASN A 137 -14.46 0.24 -16.69
CA ASN A 137 -13.92 -1.10 -16.87
C ASN A 137 -12.38 -1.11 -16.81
N ALA A 138 -11.70 -0.08 -17.33
CA ALA A 138 -10.25 0.04 -17.20
C ALA A 138 -9.82 0.21 -15.74
N TYR A 139 -10.57 1.00 -14.97
CA TYR A 139 -10.39 1.16 -13.54
C TYR A 139 -10.54 -0.17 -12.78
N GLU A 140 -11.68 -0.83 -12.91
CA GLU A 140 -11.97 -2.07 -12.17
C GLU A 140 -11.02 -3.21 -12.56
N ARG A 141 -10.64 -3.32 -13.85
CA ARG A 141 -9.61 -4.28 -14.28
C ARG A 141 -8.27 -4.02 -13.61
N ARG A 142 -7.83 -2.76 -13.50
CA ARG A 142 -6.56 -2.45 -12.84
C ARG A 142 -6.61 -2.78 -11.37
N LYS A 143 -7.70 -2.44 -10.70
CA LYS A 143 -7.93 -2.72 -9.28
C LYS A 143 -7.94 -4.22 -9.01
N GLN A 144 -8.62 -5.00 -9.83
CA GLN A 144 -8.62 -6.46 -9.71
C GLN A 144 -7.25 -7.07 -9.97
N PHE A 145 -6.49 -6.54 -10.95
CA PHE A 145 -5.11 -6.95 -11.16
C PHE A 145 -4.26 -6.72 -9.89
N THR A 146 -4.38 -5.57 -9.24
CA THR A 146 -3.66 -5.27 -7.99
C THR A 146 -4.04 -6.25 -6.88
N LYS A 147 -5.34 -6.51 -6.70
CA LYS A 147 -5.83 -7.48 -5.71
C LYS A 147 -5.24 -8.87 -5.97
N ASN A 148 -5.30 -9.35 -7.20
CA ASN A 148 -4.73 -10.65 -7.59
C ASN A 148 -3.21 -10.70 -7.34
N PHE A 149 -2.51 -9.60 -7.61
CA PHE A 149 -1.09 -9.48 -7.31
C PHE A 149 -0.83 -9.54 -5.80
N ILE A 150 -1.59 -8.81 -4.99
CA ILE A 150 -1.52 -8.84 -3.53
C ILE A 150 -1.72 -10.27 -3.02
N ALA A 151 -2.76 -10.96 -3.47
CA ALA A 151 -3.02 -12.34 -3.05
C ALA A 151 -1.83 -13.26 -3.34
N LYS A 152 -1.30 -13.22 -4.57
CA LYS A 152 -0.13 -14.02 -4.96
C LYS A 152 1.11 -13.68 -4.15
N TYR A 153 1.36 -12.39 -3.93
CA TYR A 153 2.50 -11.93 -3.16
C TYR A 153 2.42 -12.37 -1.69
N TYR A 154 1.26 -12.20 -1.06
CA TYR A 154 1.07 -12.63 0.33
C TYR A 154 1.07 -14.15 0.49
N ALA A 155 0.69 -14.92 -0.52
CA ALA A 155 0.89 -16.38 -0.52
C ALA A 155 2.39 -16.76 -0.45
N VAL A 156 3.26 -16.02 -1.14
CA VAL A 156 4.73 -16.20 -1.04
C VAL A 156 5.22 -15.80 0.35
N VAL A 157 4.80 -14.65 0.86
CA VAL A 157 5.16 -14.18 2.22
C VAL A 157 4.78 -15.20 3.30
N LEU A 158 3.60 -15.83 3.17
CA LEU A 158 3.19 -16.91 4.07
C LEU A 158 4.09 -18.14 3.96
N SER A 159 4.45 -18.53 2.74
CA SER A 159 5.38 -19.63 2.51
C SER A 159 6.76 -19.34 3.14
N ASP A 160 7.27 -18.13 3.00
CA ASP A 160 8.56 -17.70 3.58
C ASP A 160 8.51 -17.78 5.11
N ILE A 161 7.41 -17.32 5.73
CA ILE A 161 7.22 -17.48 7.17
C ILE A 161 7.21 -18.96 7.54
N GLU A 162 6.35 -19.77 6.91
CA GLU A 162 6.17 -21.17 7.26
C GLU A 162 7.44 -22.02 7.13
N THR A 163 8.30 -21.71 6.15
CA THR A 163 9.56 -22.44 5.94
C THR A 163 10.62 -22.09 6.99
N SER A 164 10.52 -20.92 7.63
CA SER A 164 11.39 -20.53 8.76
C SER A 164 10.97 -21.17 10.10
N LEU A 165 9.79 -21.81 10.16
CA LEU A 165 9.21 -22.34 11.39
C LEU A 165 9.60 -23.79 11.67
N THR A 166 9.72 -24.11 12.96
CA THR A 166 9.77 -25.51 13.41
C THR A 166 8.40 -26.16 13.19
N LYS A 167 8.33 -27.50 13.12
CA LYS A 167 7.05 -28.20 12.94
C LYS A 167 5.97 -27.78 13.97
N PRO A 168 6.26 -27.70 15.28
CA PRO A 168 5.27 -27.23 16.26
C PRO A 168 4.83 -25.79 16.02
N ALA A 169 5.77 -24.89 15.72
CA ALA A 169 5.46 -23.49 15.44
C ALA A 169 4.62 -23.32 14.17
N LYS A 170 4.88 -24.12 13.14
CA LYS A 170 4.09 -24.14 11.90
C LYS A 170 2.64 -24.51 12.18
N ILE A 171 2.38 -25.54 13.00
CA ILE A 171 1.01 -25.93 13.40
C ILE A 171 0.30 -24.76 14.11
N SER A 172 0.97 -24.14 15.07
CA SER A 172 0.44 -22.97 15.80
C SER A 172 0.18 -21.77 14.89
N PHE A 173 1.06 -21.53 13.92
CA PHE A 173 0.93 -20.46 12.94
C PHE A 173 -0.24 -20.71 11.98
N THR A 174 -0.38 -21.91 11.42
CA THR A 174 -1.53 -22.27 10.57
C THR A 174 -2.85 -22.11 11.33
N ALA A 175 -2.91 -22.59 12.58
CA ALA A 175 -4.09 -22.42 13.43
C ALA A 175 -4.42 -20.94 13.69
N TYR A 176 -3.40 -20.11 13.93
CA TYR A 176 -3.57 -18.66 14.05
C TYR A 176 -4.15 -18.06 12.78
N MET A 177 -3.58 -18.38 11.62
CA MET A 177 -4.04 -17.85 10.33
C MET A 177 -5.49 -18.22 10.06
N ASP A 178 -5.87 -19.48 10.24
CA ASP A 178 -7.23 -19.95 9.98
C ASP A 178 -8.27 -19.34 10.91
N ASP A 179 -7.94 -19.19 12.20
CA ASP A 179 -8.80 -18.48 13.16
C ASP A 179 -9.02 -17.02 12.72
N ARG A 180 -7.95 -16.31 12.37
CA ARG A 180 -8.02 -14.91 11.97
C ARG A 180 -8.74 -14.71 10.64
N ARG A 181 -8.52 -15.57 9.64
CA ARG A 181 -9.26 -15.57 8.37
C ARG A 181 -10.77 -15.66 8.61
N LYS A 182 -11.20 -16.62 9.44
CA LYS A 182 -12.62 -16.78 9.81
C LYS A 182 -13.18 -15.54 10.48
N ARG A 183 -12.44 -14.95 11.43
CA ARG A 183 -12.90 -13.73 12.12
C ARG A 183 -12.98 -12.53 11.18
N ILE A 184 -12.00 -12.33 10.31
CA ILE A 184 -12.00 -11.21 9.37
C ILE A 184 -13.14 -11.38 8.34
N ALA A 185 -13.37 -12.59 7.84
CA ALA A 185 -14.47 -12.89 6.93
C ALA A 185 -15.85 -12.67 7.59
N ASN A 186 -15.99 -13.01 8.88
CA ASN A 186 -17.26 -12.90 9.60
C ASN A 186 -17.57 -11.49 10.13
N VAL A 187 -16.56 -10.66 10.38
CA VAL A 187 -16.73 -9.33 11.02
C VAL A 187 -16.96 -8.22 9.98
N GLY A 188 -16.88 -8.53 8.67
CA GLY A 188 -17.09 -7.53 7.63
C GLY A 188 -16.18 -6.32 7.82
N VAL A 189 -14.90 -6.56 8.12
CA VAL A 189 -13.94 -5.48 8.39
C VAL A 189 -13.94 -4.53 7.20
N THR A 190 -14.23 -3.26 7.47
CA THR A 190 -14.36 -2.23 6.45
C THR A 190 -13.00 -1.98 5.79
N SER A 191 -12.90 -2.35 4.52
CA SER A 191 -11.95 -1.69 3.63
C SER A 191 -12.39 -0.25 3.48
N PHE A 192 -11.46 0.72 3.50
CA PHE A 192 -11.74 2.04 2.95
C PHE A 192 -12.27 1.80 1.52
N GLY A 193 -13.54 2.14 1.30
CA GLY A 193 -14.18 1.96 0.00
C GLY A 193 -13.46 2.82 -1.03
N SER A 194 -13.37 2.34 -2.27
CA SER A 194 -12.81 3.15 -3.34
C SER A 194 -13.64 4.42 -3.52
N MET A 195 -12.99 5.58 -3.54
CA MET A 195 -13.63 6.90 -3.75
C MET A 195 -14.53 6.93 -5.00
N ILE A 196 -14.22 6.13 -6.02
CA ILE A 196 -15.03 6.02 -7.25
C ILE A 196 -16.42 5.40 -7.01
N LYS A 197 -16.55 4.52 -6.01
CA LYS A 197 -17.84 3.86 -5.69
C LYS A 197 -18.76 4.72 -4.83
N SER A 198 -18.25 5.80 -4.23
CA SER A 198 -19.07 6.75 -3.45
C SER A 198 -19.75 7.83 -4.31
N ILE A 199 -19.42 7.91 -5.60
CA ILE A 199 -20.03 8.86 -6.52
C ILE A 199 -21.24 8.16 -7.20
N PRO A 200 -22.45 8.74 -7.16
CA PRO A 200 -23.68 8.06 -7.58
C PRO A 200 -23.73 7.65 -9.06
N ASN A 201 -22.92 8.26 -9.94
CA ASN A 201 -22.91 7.97 -11.37
C ASN A 201 -21.49 7.85 -11.94
N GLY A 202 -21.31 6.95 -12.91
CA GLY A 202 -20.05 6.74 -13.61
C GLY A 202 -19.49 7.97 -14.32
N ASN A 203 -20.37 8.80 -14.87
CA ASN A 203 -20.00 10.03 -15.55
C ASN A 203 -19.43 11.07 -14.57
N ASP A 204 -20.04 11.19 -13.39
CA ASP A 204 -19.60 12.10 -12.33
C ASP A 204 -18.21 11.69 -11.79
N SER A 205 -17.93 10.39 -11.68
CA SER A 205 -16.59 9.88 -11.30
C SER A 205 -15.51 10.22 -12.31
N ILE A 206 -15.83 10.12 -13.60
CA ILE A 206 -14.88 10.44 -14.67
C ILE A 206 -14.62 11.94 -14.72
N ASP A 207 -15.68 12.75 -14.64
CA ASP A 207 -15.57 14.20 -14.68
C ASP A 207 -14.77 14.74 -13.49
N PHE A 208 -14.99 14.18 -12.30
CA PHE A 208 -14.23 14.53 -11.10
C PHE A 208 -12.74 14.16 -11.20
N HIS A 209 -12.40 12.99 -11.74
CA HIS A 209 -11.02 12.48 -11.69
C HIS A 209 -10.18 12.74 -12.95
N CYS A 210 -10.79 12.97 -14.11
CA CYS A 210 -10.10 12.94 -15.41
C CYS A 210 -10.15 14.25 -16.21
N ARG A 211 -10.87 15.26 -15.73
CA ARG A 211 -10.98 16.59 -16.35
C ARG A 211 -10.26 17.72 -15.58
N GLY A 212 -9.53 17.38 -14.53
CA GLY A 212 -8.64 18.30 -13.80
C GLY A 212 -7.24 18.37 -14.41
#